data_AF-A0A2V9UA31-F1
#
_entry.id   AF-A0A2V9UA31-F1
#
_cell.length_a   1.000
_cell.length_b   1.000
_cell.length_c   1.000
_cell.angle_alpha   90.00
_cell.angle_beta   90.00
_cell.angle_gamma   90.00
#
_symmetry.space_group_name_H-M   'P 1'
#
loop_
_entity.id
_entity.type
_entity.pdbx_description
1 polymer ?
#
loop_
_entity_poly.entity_id
_entity_poly.type
_entity_poly.pdbx_seq_one_letter_code
_entity_poly.pdbx_strand_id
1 'polypeptide(L)'
;MQRAFDPQIEAGVTIVWGKQKDKWNEADQREQGETSAAEGGQSVSPGISGALKYLASEAGPGMSIEGEAAGTSVSKHVYVTLTGLPLTMEFEWPFRRSTAGADFWFLHATVRLEGAQGLQAPVAVNMSATLREVFSSLEPKETQGPIINAVRKEVDRRQLEFVRSGKLVPLQFSSRHYDFNRKQWAFGKATEETIRTFLERKIYWQTKLVGGDVWVGDDIEAQYLQTTTDHLAQLANQMAGEGLVKLERRWATALPALMARAEEFEAAMQAAVGELERKHAFERG
;
A
#
# COMPACT_ATOMS: atom_id res chain seq x y z
N MET A 1 28.32 55.47 -30.38
CA MET A 1 29.76 55.51 -30.65
C MET A 1 30.50 55.27 -29.34
N GLN A 2 31.25 54.15 -29.25
CA GLN A 2 32.44 53.82 -28.43
C GLN A 2 32.51 54.34 -26.96
N ARG A 3 32.81 53.50 -25.96
CA ARG A 3 34.09 52.80 -25.80
C ARG A 3 33.97 51.49 -24.99
N ALA A 4 34.86 50.56 -25.36
CA ALA A 4 35.14 49.29 -24.70
C ALA A 4 36.16 49.45 -23.55
N PHE A 5 36.12 48.53 -22.59
CA PHE A 5 37.27 47.92 -21.91
C PHE A 5 36.85 46.55 -21.34
N ASP A 6 37.67 45.54 -21.59
CA ASP A 6 37.64 44.11 -21.18
C ASP A 6 38.89 43.87 -20.26
N PRO A 7 39.22 42.71 -19.62
CA PRO A 7 38.54 41.41 -19.39
C PRO A 7 38.75 40.79 -17.96
N GLN A 8 38.45 39.48 -17.80
CA GLN A 8 38.91 38.47 -16.77
C GLN A 8 38.12 38.40 -15.43
N ILE A 9 37.65 37.26 -14.86
CA ILE A 9 38.10 35.84 -14.81
C ILE A 9 36.92 34.83 -14.63
N GLU A 10 37.03 33.73 -15.37
CA GLU A 10 36.67 32.30 -15.16
C GLU A 10 35.79 31.82 -13.99
N ALA A 11 34.78 30.99 -14.30
CA ALA A 11 34.77 29.55 -14.00
C ALA A 11 33.49 28.90 -14.58
N GLY A 12 33.64 28.20 -15.71
CA GLY A 12 32.59 27.36 -16.26
C GLY A 12 32.62 25.96 -15.67
N VAL A 13 31.43 25.38 -15.43
CA VAL A 13 31.24 23.92 -15.46
C VAL A 13 29.92 23.63 -16.18
N THR A 14 30.04 23.23 -17.45
CA THR A 14 29.01 22.51 -18.19
C THR A 14 29.16 21.04 -17.86
N ILE A 15 28.15 20.41 -17.23
CA ILE A 15 28.13 18.95 -17.08
C ILE A 15 27.40 18.34 -18.29
N VAL A 16 28.17 17.64 -19.10
CA VAL A 16 27.75 16.79 -20.21
C VAL A 16 27.12 15.51 -19.64
N TRP A 17 25.88 15.20 -20.02
CA TRP A 17 25.26 13.90 -19.75
C TRP A 17 25.83 12.85 -20.71
N GLY A 18 26.80 12.07 -20.23
CA GLY A 18 27.36 10.90 -20.89
C GLY A 18 26.68 9.60 -20.45
N LYS A 19 26.05 8.93 -21.41
CA LYS A 19 25.70 7.49 -21.51
C LYS A 19 25.85 6.62 -20.24
N GLN A 20 24.71 6.28 -19.62
CA GLN A 20 24.56 5.10 -18.78
C GLN A 20 23.22 4.38 -19.09
N LYS A 21 23.03 4.07 -20.38
CA LYS A 21 22.20 2.95 -20.84
C LYS A 21 23.18 1.81 -21.16
N ASP A 22 22.77 0.57 -20.90
CA ASP A 22 23.50 -0.70 -21.18
C ASP A 22 24.01 -1.47 -19.95
N LYS A 23 23.27 -1.49 -18.84
CA LYS A 23 23.49 -2.49 -17.76
C LYS A 23 22.24 -3.18 -17.19
N TRP A 24 21.07 -2.98 -17.80
CA TRP A 24 19.82 -3.59 -17.31
C TRP A 24 19.22 -4.67 -18.23
N ASN A 25 19.88 -5.03 -19.35
CA ASN A 25 19.36 -6.03 -20.29
C ASN A 25 20.05 -7.41 -20.25
N GLU A 26 21.01 -7.64 -19.34
CA GLU A 26 21.69 -8.95 -19.23
C GLU A 26 21.22 -9.81 -18.03
N ALA A 27 20.34 -9.28 -17.16
CA ALA A 27 19.81 -10.04 -16.02
C ALA A 27 18.60 -10.92 -16.40
N ASP A 28 17.83 -10.54 -17.42
CA ASP A 28 16.60 -11.25 -17.81
C ASP A 28 16.83 -12.47 -18.73
N GLN A 29 18.05 -12.69 -19.22
CA GLN A 29 18.37 -13.82 -20.12
C GLN A 29 19.08 -15.00 -19.44
N ARG A 30 19.30 -14.96 -18.11
CA ARG A 30 19.95 -16.06 -17.37
C ARG A 30 19.03 -16.97 -16.56
N GLU A 31 17.72 -16.69 -16.51
CA GLU A 31 16.74 -17.55 -15.81
C GLU A 31 16.10 -18.64 -16.70
N GLN A 32 16.54 -18.81 -17.94
CA GLN A 32 16.16 -19.94 -18.80
C GLN A 32 17.40 -20.68 -19.29
N GLY A 33 17.97 -21.52 -18.41
CA GLY A 33 19.12 -22.34 -18.77
C GLY A 33 19.61 -23.23 -17.64
N GLU A 34 19.18 -24.48 -17.71
CA GLU A 34 19.96 -25.67 -17.35
C GLU A 34 20.00 -26.18 -15.89
N THR A 35 19.46 -27.39 -15.80
CA THR A 35 19.70 -28.45 -14.84
C THR A 35 21.12 -29.04 -14.95
N SER A 36 21.83 -29.27 -13.83
CA SER A 36 22.41 -30.56 -13.40
C SER A 36 23.61 -30.43 -12.42
N ALA A 37 23.57 -31.30 -11.40
CA ALA A 37 24.65 -32.02 -10.69
C ALA A 37 25.89 -31.32 -10.05
N ALA A 38 26.00 -31.58 -8.74
CA ALA A 38 27.16 -32.10 -7.97
C ALA A 38 28.24 -31.18 -7.34
N GLU A 39 28.28 -31.30 -6.01
CA GLU A 39 29.44 -31.45 -5.08
C GLU A 39 30.43 -30.31 -4.78
N GLY A 40 30.53 -30.02 -3.47
CA GLY A 40 31.80 -29.90 -2.74
C GLY A 40 32.34 -28.49 -2.48
N GLY A 41 32.52 -28.13 -1.20
CA GLY A 41 33.43 -27.04 -0.84
C GLY A 41 33.07 -26.28 0.44
N GLN A 42 34.02 -26.25 1.36
CA GLN A 42 33.93 -25.78 2.75
C GLN A 42 33.78 -24.27 2.97
N SER A 43 33.13 -24.00 4.11
CA SER A 43 33.16 -22.82 4.98
C SER A 43 34.29 -21.80 4.81
N VAL A 44 33.91 -20.50 4.75
CA VAL A 44 34.64 -19.40 5.42
C VAL A 44 33.63 -18.33 5.85
N SER A 45 33.56 -18.05 7.15
CA SER A 45 33.04 -16.79 7.73
C SER A 45 34.25 -15.87 7.98
N PRO A 46 34.15 -14.54 7.81
CA PRO A 46 33.54 -13.64 8.82
C PRO A 46 32.67 -12.54 8.15
N GLY A 47 31.58 -12.03 8.72
CA GLY A 47 31.47 -11.43 10.05
C GLY A 47 31.65 -9.92 9.96
N ILE A 48 30.56 -9.17 9.69
CA ILE A 48 30.20 -7.86 10.29
C ILE A 48 28.67 -7.83 10.32
N SER A 49 28.13 -8.08 11.50
CA SER A 49 26.70 -7.97 11.84
C SER A 49 26.44 -6.56 12.31
N GLY A 50 25.75 -5.76 11.50
CA GLY A 50 25.23 -4.45 11.87
C GLY A 50 23.70 -4.48 11.94
N ALA A 51 23.16 -5.12 12.97
CA ALA A 51 21.73 -5.07 13.26
C ALA A 51 21.37 -3.66 13.78
N LEU A 52 20.90 -2.79 12.89
CA LEU A 52 20.23 -1.55 13.28
C LEU A 52 18.81 -1.87 13.75
N LYS A 53 18.71 -2.17 15.06
CA LYS A 53 17.47 -2.02 15.83
C LYS A 53 17.08 -0.55 15.78
N TYR A 54 16.10 -0.18 14.96
CA TYR A 54 15.40 1.07 15.16
C TYR A 54 14.39 0.89 16.29
N LEU A 55 14.71 1.54 17.41
CA LEU A 55 13.79 1.77 18.52
C LEU A 55 12.56 2.48 17.96
N ALA A 56 11.39 1.88 18.20
CA ALA A 56 10.11 2.53 18.00
C ALA A 56 10.11 3.83 18.82
N SER A 57 10.03 4.98 18.14
CA SER A 57 9.75 6.24 18.81
C SER A 57 8.28 6.24 19.23
N GLU A 58 8.02 6.09 20.52
CA GLU A 58 6.72 6.31 21.13
C GLU A 58 6.35 7.81 21.02
N ALA A 59 5.54 8.15 20.04
CA ALA A 59 4.74 9.39 20.00
C ALA A 59 3.67 9.33 18.89
N GLY A 60 2.82 8.32 18.93
CA GLY A 60 1.45 8.43 18.40
C GLY A 60 0.51 8.56 19.60
N PRO A 61 -0.48 9.46 19.61
CA PRO A 61 -1.29 9.68 20.80
C PRO A 61 -2.08 8.42 21.15
N GLY A 62 -1.82 7.89 22.35
CA GLY A 62 -2.62 6.86 22.99
C GLY A 62 -4.02 7.39 23.30
N MET A 63 -5.02 6.58 23.02
CA MET A 63 -6.40 6.83 23.42
C MET A 63 -6.51 6.73 24.94
N SER A 64 -6.77 7.87 25.59
CA SER A 64 -7.35 7.95 26.93
C SER A 64 -8.73 8.57 26.78
N ILE A 65 -9.79 7.81 27.06
CA ILE A 65 -11.16 8.31 27.10
C ILE A 65 -11.57 8.47 28.56
N GLU A 66 -11.81 9.72 28.97
CA GLU A 66 -12.74 10.05 30.04
C GLU A 66 -13.63 11.21 29.57
N GLY A 67 -14.96 11.08 29.76
CA GLY A 67 -15.89 12.20 29.84
C GLY A 67 -16.85 12.47 28.65
N GLU A 68 -17.98 11.75 28.66
CA GLU A 68 -19.34 12.25 28.42
C GLU A 68 -19.86 12.60 27.00
N ALA A 69 -20.53 11.59 26.41
CA ALA A 69 -21.76 11.60 25.60
C ALA A 69 -22.07 12.77 24.64
N ALA A 70 -21.50 12.70 23.44
CA ALA A 70 -22.19 13.00 22.18
C ALA A 70 -21.78 11.91 21.18
N GLY A 71 -22.74 11.31 20.48
CA GLY A 71 -22.55 10.09 19.69
C GLY A 71 -21.25 10.08 18.87
N THR A 72 -20.26 9.34 19.37
CA THR A 72 -18.96 9.18 18.72
C THR A 72 -19.18 8.41 17.43
N SER A 73 -19.30 9.10 16.30
CA SER A 73 -19.07 8.47 15.01
C SER A 73 -17.62 7.96 15.06
N VAL A 74 -17.44 6.64 15.16
CA VAL A 74 -16.13 6.02 14.93
C VAL A 74 -15.63 6.58 13.60
N SER A 75 -14.50 7.28 13.64
CA SER A 75 -13.97 7.95 12.45
C SER A 75 -13.74 6.89 11.37
N LYS A 76 -14.48 7.03 10.27
CA LYS A 76 -14.43 6.10 9.15
C LYS A 76 -13.05 6.17 8.50
N HIS A 77 -12.28 5.10 8.56
CA HIS A 77 -10.97 5.03 7.89
C HIS A 77 -11.11 4.45 6.48
N VAL A 78 -10.81 5.26 5.46
CA VAL A 78 -10.86 4.84 4.05
C VAL A 78 -9.46 4.45 3.58
N TYR A 79 -9.32 3.21 3.10
CA TYR A 79 -8.12 2.74 2.39
C TYR A 79 -8.34 2.83 0.89
N VAL A 80 -7.30 3.05 0.10
CA VAL A 80 -7.40 3.06 -1.37
C VAL A 80 -6.61 1.89 -1.94
N THR A 81 -7.08 1.31 -3.04
CA THR A 81 -6.35 0.28 -3.80
C THR A 81 -5.46 0.90 -4.88
N LEU A 82 -4.54 0.13 -5.47
CA LEU A 82 -3.74 0.60 -6.60
C LEU A 82 -4.61 0.98 -7.82
N THR A 83 -5.72 0.26 -8.01
CA THR A 83 -6.72 0.57 -9.03
C THR A 83 -7.58 1.80 -8.73
N GLY A 84 -7.42 2.42 -7.55
CA GLY A 84 -8.11 3.66 -7.18
C GLY A 84 -9.48 3.47 -6.55
N LEU A 85 -9.79 2.26 -6.06
CA LEU A 85 -11.03 1.95 -5.37
C LEU A 85 -10.91 2.33 -3.88
N PRO A 86 -11.78 3.21 -3.36
CA PRO A 86 -11.81 3.51 -1.93
C PRO A 86 -12.61 2.44 -1.17
N LEU A 87 -12.02 1.90 -0.10
CA LEU A 87 -12.55 0.78 0.68
C LEU A 87 -12.67 1.17 2.14
N THR A 88 -13.72 0.70 2.80
CA THR A 88 -13.76 0.57 4.26
C THR A 88 -13.83 -0.89 4.66
N MET A 89 -13.31 -1.22 5.84
CA MET A 89 -13.18 -2.59 6.30
C MET A 89 -13.57 -2.67 7.78
N GLU A 90 -14.52 -3.55 8.08
CA GLU A 90 -14.94 -3.86 9.45
C GLU A 90 -14.53 -5.30 9.75
N PHE A 91 -13.69 -5.50 10.78
CA PHE A 91 -13.15 -6.81 11.14
C PHE A 91 -13.79 -7.35 12.43
N GLU A 92 -14.23 -8.61 12.41
CA GLU A 92 -14.88 -9.28 13.53
C GLU A 92 -13.86 -10.07 14.38
N TRP A 93 -13.03 -9.35 15.13
CA TRP A 93 -12.04 -9.95 16.03
C TRP A 93 -12.67 -10.81 17.13
N PRO A 94 -11.98 -11.85 17.64
CA PRO A 94 -10.62 -12.30 17.27
C PRO A 94 -10.60 -13.33 16.13
N PHE A 95 -9.40 -13.69 15.66
CA PHE A 95 -9.22 -14.87 14.80
C PHE A 95 -9.73 -16.15 15.48
N ARG A 96 -10.36 -17.02 14.70
CA ARG A 96 -10.87 -18.31 15.15
C ARG A 96 -10.13 -19.43 14.44
N ARG A 97 -9.75 -20.48 15.18
CA ARG A 97 -9.19 -21.68 14.57
C ARG A 97 -10.31 -22.49 13.93
N SER A 98 -10.08 -22.99 12.71
CA SER A 98 -11.02 -23.92 12.07
C SER A 98 -11.10 -25.23 12.86
N THR A 99 -12.33 -25.68 13.12
CA THR A 99 -12.61 -26.95 13.82
C THR A 99 -12.88 -28.11 12.86
N ALA A 100 -12.98 -27.83 11.55
CA ALA A 100 -13.38 -28.78 10.51
C ALA A 100 -12.20 -29.58 9.90
N GLY A 101 -11.15 -29.85 10.69
CA GLY A 101 -10.00 -30.65 10.26
C GLY A 101 -9.01 -29.95 9.32
N ALA A 102 -9.17 -28.65 9.08
CA ALA A 102 -8.25 -27.85 8.27
C ALA A 102 -7.40 -26.93 9.16
N ASP A 103 -6.09 -26.89 8.91
CA ASP A 103 -5.13 -26.10 9.70
C ASP A 103 -5.06 -24.64 9.22
N PHE A 104 -6.15 -23.91 9.43
CA PHE A 104 -6.20 -22.46 9.23
C PHE A 104 -6.93 -21.73 10.35
N TRP A 105 -6.62 -20.44 10.47
CA TRP A 105 -7.36 -19.48 11.28
C TRP A 105 -8.18 -18.61 10.34
N PHE A 106 -9.35 -18.18 10.77
CA PHE A 106 -10.17 -17.29 9.98
C PHE A 106 -10.62 -16.07 10.79
N LEU A 107 -10.76 -14.94 10.11
CA LEU A 107 -11.32 -13.70 10.61
C LEU A 107 -12.39 -13.24 9.63
N HIS A 108 -13.60 -13.00 10.10
CA HIS A 108 -14.63 -12.43 9.24
C HIS A 108 -14.41 -10.92 9.11
N ALA A 109 -14.68 -10.40 7.93
CA ALA A 109 -14.69 -8.97 7.69
C ALA A 109 -15.77 -8.58 6.69
N THR A 110 -16.25 -7.36 6.78
CA THR A 110 -17.06 -6.74 5.73
C THR A 110 -16.22 -5.67 5.05
N VAL A 111 -15.95 -5.86 3.76
CA VAL A 111 -15.25 -4.89 2.92
C VAL A 111 -16.29 -4.12 2.13
N ARG A 112 -16.39 -2.80 2.31
CA ARG A 112 -17.33 -1.95 1.57
C ARG A 112 -16.58 -1.15 0.53
N LEU A 113 -17.14 -1.07 -0.67
CA LEU A 113 -16.65 -0.20 -1.72
C LEU A 113 -17.33 1.16 -1.58
N GLU A 114 -16.54 2.17 -1.23
CA GLU A 114 -17.02 3.53 -1.07
C GLU A 114 -17.22 4.20 -2.43
N GLY A 115 -18.16 5.14 -2.51
CA GLY A 115 -18.51 5.79 -3.78
C GLY A 115 -19.31 4.90 -4.76
N ALA A 116 -19.51 3.62 -4.46
CA ALA A 116 -20.39 2.72 -5.22
C ALA A 116 -21.56 2.27 -4.32
N GLN A 117 -22.79 2.66 -4.69
CA GLN A 117 -24.01 2.62 -3.87
C GLN A 117 -24.26 1.28 -3.14
N GLY A 118 -23.74 1.17 -1.91
CA GLY A 118 -23.98 0.04 -1.01
C GLY A 118 -23.32 -1.27 -1.43
N LEU A 119 -22.29 -1.25 -2.29
CA LEU A 119 -21.58 -2.46 -2.69
C LEU A 119 -20.62 -2.91 -1.60
N GLN A 120 -20.67 -4.21 -1.26
CA GLN A 120 -19.87 -4.82 -0.21
C GLN A 120 -19.49 -6.27 -0.55
N ALA A 121 -18.43 -6.74 0.10
CA ALA A 121 -17.95 -8.12 0.04
C ALA A 121 -17.76 -8.63 1.48
N PRO A 122 -18.70 -9.43 2.01
CA PRO A 122 -18.47 -10.19 3.24
C PRO A 122 -17.37 -11.23 2.97
N VAL A 123 -16.27 -11.20 3.72
CA VAL A 123 -15.11 -12.07 3.49
C VAL A 123 -14.71 -12.85 4.73
N ALA A 124 -14.27 -14.10 4.54
CA ALA A 124 -13.54 -14.89 5.52
C ALA A 124 -12.06 -14.85 5.19
N VAL A 125 -11.27 -14.07 5.93
CA VAL A 125 -9.82 -14.01 5.78
C VAL A 125 -9.21 -15.28 6.38
N ASN A 126 -8.81 -16.21 5.52
CA ASN A 126 -8.25 -17.51 5.91
C ASN A 126 -6.72 -17.43 5.99
N MET A 127 -6.20 -17.43 7.21
CA MET A 127 -4.78 -17.47 7.52
C MET A 127 -4.24 -18.91 7.56
N SER A 128 -3.27 -19.21 6.69
CA SER A 128 -2.58 -20.51 6.69
C SER A 128 -1.73 -20.71 7.96
N ALA A 129 -1.56 -21.96 8.42
CA ALA A 129 -0.70 -22.30 9.55
C ALA A 129 0.75 -21.77 9.43
N THR A 130 1.38 -21.90 8.25
CA THR A 130 2.74 -21.36 8.03
C THR A 130 2.81 -19.85 8.24
N LEU A 131 1.77 -19.12 7.84
CA LEU A 131 1.73 -17.67 8.06
C LEU A 131 1.45 -17.32 9.52
N ARG A 132 0.65 -18.14 10.22
CA ARG A 132 0.41 -17.98 11.66
C ARG A 132 1.71 -17.98 12.46
N GLU A 133 2.71 -18.78 12.06
CA GLU A 133 4.02 -18.84 12.71
C GLU A 133 4.83 -17.55 12.60
N VAL A 134 4.54 -16.69 11.62
CA VAL A 134 5.20 -15.38 11.45
C VAL A 134 4.77 -14.40 12.56
N PHE A 135 3.57 -14.56 13.11
CA PHE A 135 3.02 -13.67 14.12
C PHE A 135 3.30 -14.14 15.55
N SER A 136 3.78 -13.22 16.39
CA SER A 136 3.84 -13.43 17.84
C SER A 136 2.45 -13.51 18.45
N SER A 137 1.52 -12.68 17.98
CA SER A 137 0.14 -12.60 18.45
C SER A 137 -0.86 -12.46 17.30
N LEU A 138 -2.10 -12.89 17.52
CA LEU A 138 -3.22 -12.69 16.58
C LEU A 138 -4.07 -11.45 16.91
N GLU A 139 -3.57 -10.59 17.80
CA GLU A 139 -4.24 -9.34 18.14
C GLU A 139 -4.21 -8.33 16.96
N PRO A 140 -5.20 -7.41 16.89
CA PRO A 140 -5.31 -6.45 15.79
C PRO A 140 -4.03 -5.63 15.57
N LYS A 141 -3.35 -5.24 16.65
CA LYS A 141 -2.13 -4.42 16.62
C LYS A 141 -1.02 -5.01 15.73
N GLU A 142 -0.92 -6.33 15.64
CA GLU A 142 0.11 -7.01 14.83
C GLU A 142 -0.41 -7.44 13.46
N THR A 143 -1.69 -7.81 13.37
CA THR A 143 -2.23 -8.55 12.22
C THR A 143 -3.06 -7.68 11.28
N GLN A 144 -3.65 -6.58 11.75
CA GLN A 144 -4.63 -5.81 10.98
C GLN A 144 -4.04 -5.18 9.71
N GLY A 145 -2.85 -4.56 9.80
CA GLY A 145 -2.19 -3.92 8.65
C GLY A 145 -1.96 -4.88 7.47
N PRO A 146 -1.28 -6.02 7.69
CA PRO A 146 -1.10 -7.05 6.67
C PRO A 146 -2.41 -7.60 6.09
N ILE A 147 -3.48 -7.72 6.89
CA ILE A 147 -4.79 -8.19 6.43
C ILE A 147 -5.45 -7.15 5.52
N ILE A 148 -5.43 -5.87 5.90
CA ILE A 148 -5.92 -4.78 5.04
C ILE A 148 -5.21 -4.83 3.68
N ASN A 149 -3.90 -5.02 3.68
CA ASN A 149 -3.10 -5.08 2.46
C ASN A 149 -3.39 -6.34 1.62
N ALA A 150 -3.68 -7.48 2.25
CA ALA A 150 -4.13 -8.67 1.56
C ALA A 150 -5.49 -8.46 0.89
N VAL A 151 -6.44 -7.83 1.59
CA VAL A 151 -7.75 -7.45 1.01
C VAL A 151 -7.54 -6.57 -0.21
N ARG A 152 -6.74 -5.50 -0.09
CA ARG A 152 -6.47 -4.59 -1.21
C ARG A 152 -5.85 -5.29 -2.41
N LYS A 153 -4.87 -6.17 -2.16
CA LYS A 153 -4.23 -6.97 -3.22
C LYS A 153 -5.23 -7.88 -3.94
N GLU A 154 -6.14 -8.53 -3.22
CA GLU A 154 -7.15 -9.38 -3.84
C GLU A 154 -8.21 -8.58 -4.61
N VAL A 155 -8.51 -7.36 -4.17
CA VAL A 155 -9.31 -6.40 -4.96
C VAL A 155 -8.60 -5.98 -6.24
N ASP A 156 -7.32 -5.61 -6.19
CA ASP A 156 -6.54 -5.25 -7.40
C ASP A 156 -6.45 -6.41 -8.40
N ARG A 157 -6.39 -7.64 -7.89
CA ARG A 157 -6.39 -8.86 -8.71
C ARG A 157 -7.79 -9.27 -9.19
N ARG A 158 -8.81 -8.48 -8.85
CA ARG A 158 -10.22 -8.67 -9.19
C ARG A 158 -10.78 -10.00 -8.68
N GLN A 159 -10.29 -10.47 -7.54
CA GLN A 159 -10.71 -11.74 -6.93
C GLN A 159 -11.91 -11.57 -5.99
N LEU A 160 -12.12 -10.38 -5.44
CA LEU A 160 -13.32 -10.08 -4.65
C LEU A 160 -14.44 -9.55 -5.53
N GLU A 161 -15.62 -10.11 -5.36
CA GLU A 161 -16.86 -9.61 -5.95
C GLU A 161 -17.57 -8.70 -4.94
N PHE A 162 -17.94 -7.50 -5.37
CA PHE A 162 -18.72 -6.57 -4.56
C PHE A 162 -20.19 -6.61 -4.98
N VAL A 163 -21.07 -6.93 -4.04
CA VAL A 163 -22.52 -7.08 -4.26
C VAL A 163 -23.29 -6.33 -3.16
N ARG A 164 -24.58 -6.04 -3.37
CA ARG A 164 -25.42 -5.41 -2.33
C ARG A 164 -25.65 -6.33 -1.12
N SER A 165 -25.83 -7.62 -1.40
CA SER A 165 -25.98 -8.67 -0.39
C SER A 165 -25.30 -9.92 -0.93
N GLY A 166 -24.36 -10.45 -0.17
CA GLY A 166 -23.50 -11.55 -0.59
C GLY A 166 -23.32 -12.57 0.51
N LYS A 167 -22.92 -13.77 0.12
CA LYS A 167 -22.41 -14.77 1.06
C LYS A 167 -20.96 -14.44 1.39
N LEU A 168 -20.51 -14.97 2.53
CA LEU A 168 -19.13 -14.90 2.95
C LEU A 168 -18.24 -15.59 1.90
N VAL A 169 -17.30 -14.85 1.31
CA VAL A 169 -16.34 -15.39 0.34
C VAL A 169 -14.97 -15.62 1.00
N PRO A 170 -14.27 -16.72 0.69
CA PRO A 170 -12.94 -16.96 1.25
C PRO A 170 -11.91 -16.00 0.63
N LEU A 171 -11.19 -15.28 1.47
CA LEU A 171 -9.98 -14.54 1.10
C LEU A 171 -8.77 -15.28 1.63
N GLN A 172 -7.81 -15.62 0.76
CA GLN A 172 -6.63 -16.37 1.16
C GLN A 172 -5.55 -15.44 1.72
N PHE A 173 -5.21 -15.58 3.00
CA PHE A 173 -4.10 -14.89 3.64
C PHE A 173 -2.99 -15.91 3.95
N SER A 174 -2.13 -16.13 2.96
CA SER A 174 -1.08 -17.17 3.01
C SER A 174 0.33 -16.61 2.85
N SER A 175 1.32 -17.50 2.90
CA SER A 175 2.75 -17.24 2.61
C SER A 175 3.01 -16.45 1.33
N ARG A 176 2.07 -16.40 0.38
CA ARG A 176 2.14 -15.55 -0.84
C ARG A 176 2.18 -14.04 -0.54
N HIS A 177 1.89 -13.64 0.69
CA HIS A 177 1.94 -12.24 1.16
C HIS A 177 3.19 -11.93 1.97
N TYR A 178 4.05 -12.90 2.23
CA TYR A 178 5.22 -12.74 3.08
C TYR A 178 6.48 -13.33 2.42
N ASP A 179 7.51 -12.52 2.27
CA ASP A 179 8.82 -12.96 1.81
C ASP A 179 9.63 -13.42 3.03
N PHE A 180 9.78 -14.74 3.19
CA PHE A 180 10.50 -15.36 4.30
C PHE A 180 12.01 -15.09 4.26
N ASN A 181 12.59 -14.88 3.07
CA ASN A 181 14.01 -14.61 2.92
C ASN A 181 14.33 -13.20 3.42
N ARG A 182 13.49 -12.23 3.04
CA ARG A 182 13.61 -10.82 3.48
C ARG A 182 12.94 -10.54 4.82
N LYS A 183 12.17 -11.50 5.34
CA LYS A 183 11.36 -11.38 6.57
C LYS A 183 10.43 -10.17 6.54
N GLN A 184 9.76 -9.94 5.40
CA GLN A 184 8.92 -8.77 5.20
C GLN A 184 7.63 -9.13 4.44
N TRP A 185 6.58 -8.33 4.65
CA TRP A 185 5.37 -8.42 3.86
C TRP A 185 5.59 -7.97 2.41
N ALA A 186 4.92 -8.63 1.47
CA ALA A 186 5.11 -8.44 0.03
C ALA A 186 3.76 -8.41 -0.72
N PHE A 187 3.25 -7.20 -0.99
CA PHE A 187 1.99 -7.01 -1.73
C PHE A 187 2.20 -6.66 -3.21
N GLY A 188 3.31 -6.01 -3.53
CA GLY A 188 3.81 -5.75 -4.88
C GLY A 188 4.71 -4.52 -4.83
N LYS A 189 5.74 -4.44 -5.68
CA LYS A 189 6.59 -3.25 -5.72
C LYS A 189 5.98 -2.22 -6.66
N ALA A 190 5.52 -1.11 -6.12
CA ALA A 190 4.98 -0.01 -6.91
C ALA A 190 6.11 0.83 -7.53
N THR A 191 5.91 1.32 -8.76
CA THR A 191 6.80 2.32 -9.38
C THR A 191 6.58 3.69 -8.73
N GLU A 192 7.52 4.62 -8.90
CA GLU A 192 7.40 5.98 -8.36
C GLU A 192 6.11 6.68 -8.85
N GLU A 193 5.80 6.57 -10.14
CA GLU A 193 4.56 7.07 -10.74
C GLU A 193 3.31 6.44 -10.12
N THR A 194 3.35 5.13 -9.85
CA THR A 194 2.25 4.42 -9.20
C THR A 194 2.04 4.90 -7.76
N ILE A 195 3.12 5.07 -6.99
CA ILE A 195 3.05 5.57 -5.61
C ILE A 195 2.50 6.99 -5.59
N ARG A 196 2.96 7.85 -6.50
CA ARG A 196 2.46 9.22 -6.63
C ARG A 196 0.96 9.23 -6.94
N THR A 197 0.54 8.50 -7.97
CA THR A 197 -0.89 8.37 -8.35
C THR A 197 -1.72 7.83 -7.20
N PHE A 198 -1.17 6.86 -6.45
CA PHE A 198 -1.80 6.33 -5.25
C PHE A 198 -2.01 7.41 -4.18
N LEU A 199 -1.02 8.25 -3.90
CA LEU A 199 -1.12 9.32 -2.91
C LEU A 199 -2.15 10.37 -3.33
N GLU A 200 -2.17 10.77 -4.60
CA GLU A 200 -3.18 11.69 -5.15
C GLU A 200 -4.60 11.15 -4.92
N ARG A 201 -4.84 9.87 -5.26
CA ARG A 201 -6.13 9.20 -5.06
C ARG A 201 -6.48 9.04 -3.58
N LYS A 202 -5.52 8.64 -2.73
CA LYS A 202 -5.70 8.50 -1.29
C LYS A 202 -6.16 9.82 -0.68
N ILE A 203 -5.45 10.90 -0.97
CA ILE A 203 -5.74 12.23 -0.41
C ILE A 203 -7.11 12.70 -0.92
N TYR A 204 -7.36 12.60 -2.22
CA TYR A 204 -8.66 12.94 -2.81
C TYR A 204 -9.82 12.18 -2.16
N TRP A 205 -9.76 10.84 -2.10
CA TRP A 205 -10.86 10.03 -1.59
C TRP A 205 -11.09 10.20 -0.10
N GLN A 206 -10.03 10.28 0.70
CA GLN A 206 -10.17 10.54 2.13
C GLN A 206 -10.74 11.94 2.39
N THR A 207 -10.25 12.97 1.71
CA THR A 207 -10.82 14.32 1.84
C THR A 207 -12.29 14.36 1.38
N LYS A 208 -12.64 13.70 0.27
CA LYS A 208 -14.01 13.69 -0.24
C LYS A 208 -14.99 12.94 0.66
N LEU A 209 -14.59 11.79 1.20
CA LEU A 209 -15.49 10.88 1.93
C LEU A 209 -15.51 11.10 3.43
N VAL A 210 -14.41 11.61 4.00
CA VAL A 210 -14.23 11.79 5.45
C VAL A 210 -14.01 13.27 5.79
N GLY A 211 -13.31 14.00 4.93
CA GLY A 211 -12.89 15.38 5.19
C GLY A 211 -11.62 15.47 6.03
N GLY A 212 -11.17 16.70 6.28
CA GLY A 212 -9.97 16.98 7.07
C GLY A 212 -8.65 16.65 6.38
N ASP A 213 -7.58 16.68 7.18
CA ASP A 213 -6.22 16.41 6.73
C ASP A 213 -5.94 14.90 6.66
N VAL A 214 -5.11 14.52 5.69
CA VAL A 214 -4.79 13.13 5.38
C VAL A 214 -3.38 12.77 5.85
N TRP A 215 -3.26 11.75 6.69
CA TRP A 215 -1.96 11.25 7.12
C TRP A 215 -1.24 10.50 5.99
N VAL A 216 -0.06 10.98 5.56
CA VAL A 216 0.74 10.35 4.49
C VAL A 216 1.88 9.47 5.01
N GLY A 217 2.15 9.49 6.32
CA GLY A 217 3.21 8.70 6.95
C GLY A 217 2.76 7.32 7.45
N ASP A 218 1.76 6.72 6.80
CA ASP A 218 1.13 5.47 7.23
C ASP A 218 1.99 4.25 6.86
N ASP A 219 2.30 3.40 7.84
CA ASP A 219 3.11 2.20 7.67
C ASP A 219 2.37 1.09 6.92
N ILE A 220 1.04 1.04 7.01
CA ILE A 220 0.20 0.12 6.23
C ILE A 220 0.33 0.45 4.73
N GLU A 221 0.39 1.74 4.38
CA GLU A 221 0.60 2.18 3.00
C GLU A 221 2.00 1.93 2.51
N ALA A 222 3.00 2.25 3.33
CA ALA A 222 4.39 1.94 3.01
C ALA A 222 4.61 0.45 2.75
N GLN A 223 3.99 -0.41 3.58
CA GLN A 223 4.01 -1.86 3.42
C GLN A 223 3.32 -2.33 2.13
N TYR A 224 2.15 -1.79 1.81
CA TYR A 224 1.38 -2.15 0.63
C TYR A 224 2.12 -1.85 -0.67
N LEU A 225 2.79 -0.70 -0.72
CA LEU A 225 3.52 -0.20 -1.88
C LEU A 225 4.98 -0.70 -1.96
N GLN A 226 5.43 -1.45 -0.94
CA GLN A 226 6.83 -1.84 -0.73
C GLN A 226 7.80 -0.64 -0.81
N THR A 227 7.52 0.38 0.00
CA THR A 227 8.29 1.63 0.11
C THR A 227 8.45 2.02 1.59
N THR A 228 9.00 3.21 1.87
CA THR A 228 9.11 3.77 3.23
C THR A 228 8.17 4.94 3.43
N THR A 229 7.78 5.21 4.67
CA THR A 229 6.97 6.38 5.03
C THR A 229 7.67 7.71 4.70
N ASP A 230 9.00 7.73 4.72
CA ASP A 230 9.81 8.88 4.30
C ASP A 230 9.71 9.13 2.79
N HIS A 231 9.75 8.08 1.98
CA HIS A 231 9.56 8.19 0.54
C HIS A 231 8.13 8.66 0.20
N LEU A 232 7.11 8.18 0.92
CA LEU A 232 5.75 8.71 0.79
C LEU A 232 5.68 10.21 1.11
N ALA A 233 6.34 10.64 2.20
CA ALA A 233 6.41 12.05 2.58
C ALA A 233 7.17 12.90 1.55
N GLN A 234 8.22 12.34 0.91
CA GLN A 234 8.96 13.01 -0.16
C GLN A 234 8.06 13.29 -1.38
N LEU A 235 7.30 12.29 -1.84
CA LEU A 235 6.37 12.46 -2.95
C LEU A 235 5.23 13.42 -2.60
N ALA A 236 4.71 13.38 -1.38
CA ALA A 236 3.73 14.35 -0.90
C ALA A 236 4.29 15.80 -0.87
N ASN A 237 5.58 15.99 -0.56
CA ASN A 237 6.23 17.30 -0.65
C ASN A 237 6.34 17.79 -2.10
N GLN A 238 6.60 16.91 -3.07
CA GLN A 238 6.58 17.27 -4.49
C GLN A 238 5.19 17.76 -4.91
N MET A 239 4.14 17.02 -4.53
CA MET A 239 2.74 17.43 -4.74
C MET A 239 2.42 18.78 -4.10
N ALA A 240 3.03 19.09 -2.95
CA ALA A 240 2.88 20.40 -2.32
C ALA A 240 3.54 21.53 -3.13
N GLY A 241 4.74 21.27 -3.69
CA GLY A 241 5.41 22.20 -4.62
C GLY A 241 4.61 22.48 -5.89
N GLU A 242 3.76 21.54 -6.31
CA GLU A 242 2.84 21.68 -7.45
C GLU A 242 1.50 22.34 -7.07
N GLY A 243 1.28 22.68 -5.80
CA GLY A 243 0.05 23.30 -5.33
C GLY A 243 -1.16 22.36 -5.29
N LEU A 244 -0.94 21.04 -5.33
CA LEU A 244 -2.01 20.04 -5.20
C LEU A 244 -2.43 19.85 -3.74
N VAL A 245 -1.48 19.96 -2.82
CA VAL A 245 -1.70 19.78 -1.38
C VAL A 245 -0.95 20.82 -0.57
N LYS A 246 -1.39 21.08 0.65
CA LYS A 246 -0.56 21.70 1.69
C LYS A 246 -0.07 20.59 2.62
N LEU A 247 1.22 20.58 2.96
CA LEU A 247 1.80 19.55 3.82
C LEU A 247 2.31 20.14 5.14
N GLU A 248 1.85 19.61 6.27
CA GLU A 248 2.33 19.97 7.60
C GLU A 248 2.65 18.70 8.41
N ARG A 249 3.92 18.48 8.76
CA ARG A 249 4.33 17.31 9.57
C ARG A 249 3.78 15.97 9.05
N ARG A 250 3.71 15.80 7.71
CA ARG A 250 3.13 14.63 6.99
C ARG A 250 1.59 14.50 7.06
N TRP A 251 0.89 15.54 7.48
CA TRP A 251 -0.53 15.72 7.22
C TRP A 251 -0.71 16.53 5.94
N ALA A 252 -1.46 15.99 4.99
CA ALA A 252 -1.76 16.61 3.72
C ALA A 252 -3.19 17.15 3.70
N THR A 253 -3.35 18.46 3.51
CA THR A 253 -4.62 19.08 3.19
C THR A 253 -4.77 19.14 1.67
N ALA A 254 -5.83 18.56 1.10
CA ALA A 254 -6.09 18.69 -0.33
C ALA A 254 -6.39 20.15 -0.69
N LEU A 255 -5.72 20.68 -1.72
CA LEU A 255 -5.99 22.02 -2.23
C LEU A 255 -7.01 21.96 -3.39
N PRO A 256 -7.62 23.10 -3.75
CA PRO A 256 -8.61 23.15 -4.83
C PRO A 256 -8.11 22.55 -6.15
N ALA A 257 -6.82 22.65 -6.47
CA ALA A 257 -6.24 22.07 -7.68
C ALA A 257 -6.33 20.53 -7.72
N LEU A 258 -6.09 19.84 -6.59
CA LEU A 258 -6.30 18.38 -6.52
C LEU A 258 -7.78 18.03 -6.57
N MET A 259 -8.62 18.78 -5.85
CA MET A 259 -10.06 18.53 -5.81
C MET A 259 -10.74 18.77 -7.17
N ALA A 260 -10.20 19.67 -8.00
CA ALA A 260 -10.69 19.92 -9.35
C ALA A 260 -10.50 18.71 -10.30
N ARG A 261 -9.65 17.73 -9.94
CA ARG A 261 -9.47 16.47 -10.68
C ARG A 261 -10.49 15.39 -10.30
N ALA A 262 -11.58 15.77 -9.62
CA ALA A 262 -12.63 14.83 -9.19
C ALA A 262 -13.13 13.92 -10.31
N GLU A 263 -13.43 14.48 -11.49
CA GLU A 263 -13.93 13.71 -12.63
C GLU A 263 -12.96 12.60 -13.05
N GLU A 264 -11.66 12.88 -13.05
CA GLU A 264 -10.61 11.90 -13.38
C GLU A 264 -10.60 10.73 -12.37
N PHE A 265 -10.61 11.03 -11.07
CA PHE A 265 -10.57 10.01 -10.02
C PHE A 265 -11.85 9.18 -9.97
N GLU A 266 -13.01 9.82 -10.15
CA GLU A 266 -14.30 9.14 -10.17
C GLU A 266 -14.47 8.27 -11.41
N ALA A 267 -14.07 8.75 -12.59
CA ALA A 267 -14.08 7.97 -13.81
C ALA A 267 -13.15 6.75 -13.72
N ALA A 268 -11.95 6.91 -13.15
CA ALA A 268 -11.03 5.81 -12.92
C ALA A 268 -11.62 4.76 -11.97
N MET A 269 -12.29 5.19 -10.89
CA MET A 269 -12.98 4.29 -9.96
C MET A 269 -14.12 3.54 -10.66
N GLN A 270 -14.99 4.22 -11.40
CA GLN A 270 -16.08 3.58 -12.13
C GLN A 270 -15.57 2.59 -13.17
N ALA A 271 -14.49 2.91 -13.89
CA ALA A 271 -13.87 1.99 -14.82
C ALA A 271 -13.36 0.72 -14.12
N ALA A 272 -12.67 0.87 -12.99
CA ALA A 272 -12.18 -0.26 -12.20
C ALA A 272 -13.31 -1.14 -11.64
N VAL A 273 -14.43 -0.53 -11.20
CA VAL A 273 -15.65 -1.27 -10.82
C VAL A 273 -16.22 -2.04 -12.01
N GLY A 274 -16.34 -1.41 -13.17
CA GLY A 274 -16.84 -2.08 -14.38
C GLY A 274 -15.97 -3.26 -14.81
N GLU A 275 -14.64 -3.20 -14.60
CA GLU A 275 -13.75 -4.34 -14.83
C GLU A 275 -13.96 -5.49 -13.84
N LEU A 276 -14.17 -5.18 -12.55
CA LEU A 276 -14.51 -6.17 -11.54
C LEU A 276 -15.80 -6.90 -11.91
N GLU A 277 -16.86 -6.15 -12.20
CA GLU A 277 -18.17 -6.70 -12.56
C GLU A 277 -18.09 -7.56 -13.82
N ARG A 278 -17.34 -7.13 -14.84
CA ARG A 278 -17.16 -7.90 -16.09
C ARG A 278 -16.47 -9.23 -15.85
N LYS A 279 -15.42 -9.27 -15.01
CA LYS A 279 -14.72 -10.51 -14.67
C LYS A 279 -15.66 -11.49 -13.96
N HIS A 280 -16.38 -11.03 -12.94
CA HIS A 280 -17.27 -11.89 -12.16
C HIS A 280 -18.52 -12.32 -12.95
N ALA A 281 -19.03 -11.47 -13.84
CA ALA A 281 -20.09 -11.84 -14.77
C ALA A 281 -19.66 -12.98 -15.71
N PHE A 282 -18.41 -12.94 -16.20
CA PHE A 282 -17.84 -14.03 -17.00
C PHE A 282 -17.65 -15.32 -16.17
N GLU A 283 -17.23 -15.22 -14.91
CA GLU A 283 -17.05 -16.40 -14.04
C GLU A 283 -18.39 -17.06 -13.60
N ARG A 284 -19.51 -16.35 -13.74
CA ARG A 284 -20.87 -16.88 -13.46
C ARG A 284 -21.53 -17.60 -14.65
N GLY A 285 -21.10 -17.29 -15.88
CA GLY A 285 -21.70 -17.78 -17.13
C GLY A 285 -20.94 -18.94 -17.75
#